data_AF-A0A9X0A6V9-F1
#
_entry.id   AF-A0A9X0A6V9-F1
#
_cell.length_a   1.000
_cell.length_b   1.000
_cell.length_c   1.000
_cell.angle_alpha   90.00
_cell.angle_beta   90.00
_cell.angle_gamma   90.00
#
_symmetry.space_group_name_H-M   'P 1'
#
loop_
_entity.id
_entity.type
_entity.pdbx_description
1 polymer ?
#
loop_
_entity_poly.entity_id
_entity_poly.type
_entity_poly.pdbx_seq_one_letter_code
_entity_poly.pdbx_strand_id
1 'polypeptide(L)'
;MGQMGRNLAYGFGRPLPFTLHLMCNIHMKDNIASNLSELGIQAPVAEEYRVDILGKNIGSTRRPGLIDALNTAEFDTMLKSLSEKWERRHPMGGRFLKYFTKYKAEEIKRTMTAEVRSMHIWLVLVSLQVCMIRTAKNA
;
A
#
# COMPACT_ATOMS: atom_id res chain seq x y z
N MET A 1 -3.64 -1.28 -10.37
CA MET A 1 -4.74 -2.23 -10.20
C MET A 1 -5.00 -2.93 -11.53
N GLY A 2 -4.70 -4.23 -11.60
CA GLY A 2 -5.34 -5.09 -12.61
C GLY A 2 -6.87 -5.10 -12.38
N GLN A 3 -7.62 -5.39 -13.43
CA GLN A 3 -9.08 -5.28 -13.55
C GLN A 3 -9.92 -5.69 -12.31
N MET A 4 -9.43 -6.58 -11.42
CA MET A 4 -10.16 -7.13 -10.27
C MET A 4 -10.45 -6.16 -9.11
N GLY A 5 -9.56 -5.23 -8.78
CA GLY A 5 -9.73 -4.38 -7.58
C GLY A 5 -10.90 -3.39 -7.68
N ARG A 6 -11.21 -2.93 -8.90
CA ARG A 6 -12.33 -2.02 -9.15
C ARG A 6 -13.69 -2.72 -9.03
N ASN A 7 -13.79 -3.97 -9.46
CA ASN A 7 -15.06 -4.69 -9.47
C ASN A 7 -15.58 -5.00 -8.05
N LEU A 8 -14.69 -5.16 -7.06
CA LEU A 8 -15.09 -5.39 -5.66
C LEU A 8 -15.66 -4.12 -5.01
N ALA A 9 -15.01 -2.97 -5.19
CA ALA A 9 -15.50 -1.69 -4.65
C ALA A 9 -16.88 -1.32 -5.23
N TYR A 10 -17.09 -1.52 -6.54
CA TYR A 10 -18.40 -1.32 -7.17
C TYR A 10 -19.44 -2.38 -6.78
N GLY A 11 -19.03 -3.63 -6.53
CA GLY A 11 -19.91 -4.71 -6.11
C GLY A 11 -20.49 -4.53 -4.71
N PHE A 12 -19.68 -4.05 -3.75
CA PHE A 12 -20.13 -3.77 -2.39
C PHE A 12 -20.82 -2.40 -2.22
N GLY A 13 -20.58 -1.45 -3.13
CA GLY A 13 -21.23 -0.14 -3.07
C GLY A 13 -22.74 -0.17 -3.32
N ARG A 14 -23.27 -1.21 -3.98
CA ARG A 14 -24.73 -1.33 -4.24
C ARG A 14 -25.55 -1.83 -3.03
N PRO A 15 -25.09 -2.80 -2.22
CA PRO A 15 -25.82 -3.21 -1.01
C PRO A 15 -25.45 -2.43 0.26
N LEU A 16 -24.28 -1.76 0.30
CA LEU A 16 -23.76 -1.14 1.53
C LEU A 16 -23.20 0.27 1.25
N PRO A 17 -24.08 1.29 1.12
CA PRO A 17 -23.70 2.64 0.68
C PRO A 17 -22.73 3.38 1.61
N PHE A 18 -22.55 2.89 2.83
CA PHE A 18 -21.65 3.46 3.84
C PHE A 18 -20.36 2.63 4.05
N THR A 19 -20.13 1.59 3.24
CA THR A 19 -18.90 0.80 3.36
C THR A 19 -17.75 1.44 2.61
N LEU A 20 -16.69 1.78 3.34
CA LEU A 20 -15.42 2.18 2.77
C LEU A 20 -14.59 0.93 2.46
N HIS A 21 -14.21 0.74 1.19
CA HIS A 21 -13.35 -0.37 0.80
C HIS A 21 -11.90 -0.08 1.19
N LEU A 22 -11.45 -0.64 2.31
CA LEU A 22 -10.06 -0.55 2.74
C LEU A 22 -9.18 -1.53 1.96
N MET A 23 -8.02 -1.04 1.51
CA MET A 23 -7.04 -1.86 0.81
C MET A 23 -6.24 -2.68 1.82
N CYS A 24 -6.09 -3.98 1.56
CA CYS A 24 -5.34 -4.86 2.43
C CYS A 24 -3.83 -4.63 2.27
N ASN A 25 -3.12 -4.51 3.40
CA ASN A 25 -1.65 -4.37 3.43
C ASN A 25 -0.92 -5.48 2.68
N ILE A 26 -1.44 -6.72 2.73
CA ILE A 26 -0.86 -7.89 2.04
C ILE A 26 -0.88 -7.68 0.52
N HIS A 27 -2.03 -7.33 -0.06
CA HIS A 27 -2.14 -7.08 -1.49
C HIS A 27 -1.35 -5.86 -1.95
N MET A 28 -1.24 -4.82 -1.12
CA MET A 28 -0.38 -3.69 -1.43
C MET A 28 1.09 -4.11 -1.47
N LYS A 29 1.54 -4.89 -0.49
CA LYS A 29 2.90 -5.44 -0.44
C LYS A 29 3.22 -6.27 -1.68
N ASP A 30 2.31 -7.16 -2.08
CA ASP A 30 2.49 -8.01 -3.26
C ASP A 30 2.56 -7.20 -4.56
N ASN A 31 1.69 -6.19 -4.71
CA ASN A 31 1.72 -5.29 -5.87
C ASN A 31 3.05 -4.54 -6.00
N ILE A 32 3.55 -4.01 -4.88
CA ILE A 32 4.84 -3.30 -4.86
C ILE A 32 5.99 -4.28 -5.15
N ALA A 33 5.98 -5.47 -4.53
CA ALA A 33 7.01 -6.48 -4.77
C ALA A 33 7.04 -6.95 -6.24
N SER A 34 5.88 -7.22 -6.84
CA SER A 34 5.77 -7.60 -8.26
C SER A 34 6.36 -6.51 -9.16
N ASN A 35 5.97 -5.25 -8.94
CA ASN A 35 6.46 -4.16 -9.78
C ASN A 35 7.97 -3.91 -9.62
N LEU A 36 8.50 -3.99 -8.39
CA LEU A 36 9.95 -3.90 -8.15
C LEU A 36 10.69 -5.02 -8.89
N SER A 37 10.18 -6.26 -8.81
CA SER A 37 10.77 -7.40 -9.52
C SER A 37 10.71 -7.25 -11.04
N GLU A 38 9.58 -6.78 -11.59
CA GLU A 38 9.42 -6.48 -13.03
C GLU A 38 10.41 -5.41 -13.52
N LEU A 39 10.78 -4.47 -12.65
CA LEU A 39 11.78 -3.45 -12.94
C LEU A 39 13.22 -3.92 -12.67
N GLY A 40 13.43 -5.19 -12.32
CA GLY A 40 14.74 -5.75 -11.98
C GLY A 40 15.30 -5.25 -10.65
N ILE A 41 14.50 -4.60 -9.81
CA ILE A 41 14.90 -4.13 -8.48
C ILE A 41 14.73 -5.29 -7.50
N GLN A 42 15.83 -5.94 -7.16
CA GLN A 42 15.86 -7.09 -6.26
C GLN A 42 16.33 -6.73 -4.85
N ALA A 43 16.30 -7.70 -3.93
CA ALA A 43 16.87 -7.53 -2.60
C ALA A 43 18.40 -7.33 -2.68
N PRO A 44 19.02 -6.51 -1.79
CA PRO A 44 18.41 -5.85 -0.63
C PRO A 44 17.71 -4.52 -0.96
N VAL A 45 17.96 -3.94 -2.14
CA VAL A 45 17.46 -2.60 -2.52
C VAL A 45 15.94 -2.52 -2.50
N ALA A 46 15.25 -3.56 -2.98
CA ALA A 46 13.79 -3.66 -2.98
C ALA A 46 13.16 -3.59 -1.57
N GLU A 47 13.89 -4.03 -0.54
CA GLU A 47 13.40 -3.95 0.84
C GLU A 47 13.30 -2.50 1.31
N GLU A 48 14.26 -1.65 0.94
CA GLU A 48 14.23 -0.24 1.32
C GLU A 48 13.01 0.51 0.75
N TYR A 49 12.60 0.19 -0.49
CA TYR A 49 11.36 0.70 -1.06
C TYR A 49 10.13 0.23 -0.27
N ARG A 50 10.09 -1.05 0.09
CA ARG A 50 8.98 -1.62 0.86
C ARG A 50 8.88 -0.99 2.25
N VAL A 51 10.01 -0.77 2.92
CA VAL A 51 10.08 -0.12 4.24
C VAL A 51 9.66 1.35 4.15
N ASP A 52 10.13 2.09 3.14
CA ASP A 52 9.73 3.49 2.95
C ASP A 52 8.20 3.62 2.73
N ILE A 53 7.54 2.63 2.12
CA ILE A 53 6.10 2.65 1.84
C ILE A 53 5.27 2.10 3.02
N LEU A 54 5.58 0.90 3.51
CA LEU A 54 4.74 0.14 4.45
C LEU A 54 5.18 0.31 5.91
N GLY A 55 6.35 0.89 6.14
CA GLY A 55 7.02 0.90 7.43
C GLY A 55 7.65 -0.46 7.75
N LYS A 56 8.34 -0.53 8.89
CA LYS A 56 8.94 -1.76 9.39
C LYS A 56 8.98 -1.76 10.91
N ASN A 57 8.68 -2.91 11.51
CA ASN A 57 8.89 -3.10 12.94
C ASN A 57 10.37 -3.47 13.18
N ILE A 58 11.01 -2.75 14.09
CA ILE A 58 12.39 -2.93 14.51
C ILE A 58 12.36 -3.12 16.03
N GLY A 59 12.38 -4.39 16.46
CA GLY A 59 12.14 -4.76 17.86
C GLY A 59 10.76 -4.31 18.33
N SER A 60 10.71 -3.52 19.40
CA SER A 60 9.49 -2.92 19.95
C SER A 60 9.08 -1.60 19.28
N THR A 61 9.91 -1.06 18.38
CA THR A 61 9.65 0.22 17.71
C THR A 61 9.18 0.02 16.27
N ARG A 62 8.31 0.90 15.76
CA ARG A 62 7.87 0.89 14.36
C ARG A 62 8.49 2.08 13.64
N ARG A 63 9.29 1.82 12.62
CA ARG A 63 9.70 2.85 11.65
C ARG A 63 8.49 3.15 10.74
N PRO A 64 7.96 4.39 10.74
CA PRO A 64 6.80 4.73 9.94
C PRO A 64 7.14 4.71 8.45
N GLY A 65 6.19 4.25 7.64
CA GLY A 65 6.21 4.39 6.19
C GLY A 65 5.14 5.37 5.70
N LEU A 66 5.03 5.53 4.39
CA LEU A 66 3.99 6.36 3.76
C LEU A 66 2.57 6.02 4.20
N ILE A 67 2.25 4.75 4.43
CA ILE A 67 0.91 4.34 4.90
C ILE A 67 0.57 4.87 6.31
N ASP A 68 1.58 5.24 7.09
CA ASP A 68 1.41 5.72 8.46
C ASP A 68 1.20 7.25 8.52
N ALA A 69 1.13 7.94 7.36
CA ALA A 69 0.81 9.36 7.29
C ALA A 69 -0.59 9.65 7.87
N LEU A 70 -0.71 10.74 8.64
CA LEU A 70 -1.93 11.17 9.31
C LEU A 70 -2.95 11.75 8.36
N ASN A 71 -2.52 12.42 7.30
CA ASN A 71 -3.41 13.01 6.30
C ASN A 71 -2.74 13.07 4.93
N THR A 72 -3.50 13.52 3.93
CA THR A 72 -3.04 13.61 2.54
C THR A 72 -1.88 14.59 2.35
N ALA A 73 -1.85 15.71 3.09
CA ALA A 73 -0.79 16.71 2.99
C ALA A 73 0.55 16.19 3.56
N GLU A 74 0.50 15.47 4.68
CA GLU A 74 1.67 14.80 5.24
C GLU A 74 2.18 13.71 4.29
N PHE A 75 1.27 12.91 3.72
CA PHE A 75 1.61 11.90 2.72
C PHE A 75 2.36 12.51 1.54
N ASP A 76 1.85 13.59 0.95
CA ASP A 76 2.47 14.24 -0.21
C ASP A 76 3.84 14.84 0.16
N THR A 77 4.00 15.36 1.39
CA THR A 77 5.29 15.84 1.92
C THR A 77 6.31 14.70 2.04
N MET A 78 5.91 13.57 2.64
CA MET A 78 6.75 12.38 2.76
C MET A 78 7.13 11.82 1.39
N LEU A 79 6.18 11.74 0.45
CA LEU A 79 6.43 11.24 -0.91
C LEU A 79 7.40 12.13 -1.67
N LYS A 80 7.33 13.46 -1.48
CA LYS A 80 8.28 14.40 -2.08
C LYS A 80 9.71 14.13 -1.59
N SER A 81 9.90 13.93 -0.28
CA SER A 81 11.22 13.56 0.28
C SER A 81 11.72 12.22 -0.26
N LEU A 82 10.83 11.23 -0.41
CA LEU A 82 11.18 9.91 -0.93
C LEU A 82 11.47 9.90 -2.43
N SER A 83 10.89 10.81 -3.20
CA SER A 83 11.06 10.88 -4.65
C SER A 83 12.54 10.98 -5.05
N GLU A 84 13.25 11.95 -4.47
CA GLU A 84 14.68 12.16 -4.73
C GLU A 84 15.53 10.97 -4.22
N LYS A 85 15.13 10.38 -3.08
CA LYS A 85 15.80 9.22 -2.49
C LYS A 85 15.67 7.99 -3.41
N TRP A 86 14.49 7.77 -3.97
CA TRP A 86 14.19 6.63 -4.84
C TRP A 86 14.90 6.75 -6.19
N GLU A 87 14.90 7.93 -6.81
CA GLU A 87 15.61 8.17 -8.06
C GLU A 87 17.12 7.90 -7.94
N ARG A 88 17.74 8.32 -6.81
CA ARG A 88 19.17 8.06 -6.56
C ARG A 88 19.47 6.61 -6.15
N ARG A 89 18.51 5.91 -5.55
CA ARG A 89 18.73 4.57 -4.97
C ARG A 89 18.95 3.49 -6.05
N HIS A 90 18.33 3.61 -7.21
CA HIS A 90 18.47 2.61 -8.27
C HIS A 90 18.27 3.24 -9.66
N PRO A 91 18.94 2.75 -10.73
CA PRO A 91 18.72 3.26 -12.09
C PRO A 91 17.25 3.23 -12.56
N MET A 92 16.49 2.22 -12.12
CA MET A 92 15.05 2.09 -12.40
C MET A 92 14.15 2.84 -11.38
N GLY A 93 14.73 3.57 -10.43
CA GLY A 93 14.02 4.28 -9.37
C GLY A 93 13.04 5.33 -9.89
N GLY A 94 13.43 6.10 -10.90
CA GLY A 94 12.51 7.07 -11.54
C GLY A 94 11.32 6.39 -12.24
N ARG A 95 11.52 5.20 -12.82
CA ARG A 95 10.43 4.42 -13.42
C ARG A 95 9.48 3.86 -12.36
N PHE A 96 10.03 3.41 -11.23
CA PHE A 96 9.22 3.00 -10.07
C PHE A 96 8.43 4.18 -9.51
N LEU A 97 9.06 5.35 -9.30
CA LEU A 97 8.41 6.56 -8.81
C LEU A 97 7.22 6.95 -9.70
N LYS A 98 7.41 6.97 -11.03
CA LYS A 98 6.35 7.27 -11.98
C LYS A 98 5.17 6.29 -11.88
N TYR A 99 5.44 5.00 -11.73
CA TYR A 99 4.42 3.99 -11.48
C TYR A 99 3.68 4.25 -10.15
N PHE A 100 4.44 4.44 -9.07
CA PHE A 100 3.90 4.58 -7.73
C PHE A 100 2.99 5.81 -7.61
N THR A 101 3.47 6.96 -8.06
CA THR A 101 2.69 8.21 -8.03
C THR A 101 1.43 8.11 -8.88
N LYS A 102 1.51 7.48 -10.06
CA LYS A 102 0.36 7.36 -10.98
C LYS A 102 -0.70 6.37 -10.49
N TYR A 103 -0.30 5.24 -9.91
CA TYR A 103 -1.22 4.12 -9.67
C TYR A 103 -1.45 3.78 -8.21
N LYS A 104 -0.56 4.20 -7.29
CA LYS A 104 -0.56 3.75 -5.89
C LYS A 104 -0.74 4.86 -4.88
N ALA A 105 -0.19 6.06 -5.12
CA ALA A 105 -0.29 7.18 -4.18
C ALA A 105 -1.75 7.52 -3.81
N GLU A 106 -2.61 7.70 -4.82
CA GLU A 106 -4.03 7.98 -4.61
C GLU A 106 -4.81 6.81 -4.00
N GLU A 107 -4.39 5.57 -4.26
CA GLU A 107 -4.99 4.36 -3.68
C GLU A 107 -4.68 4.31 -2.17
N ILE A 108 -3.44 4.58 -1.78
CA ILE A 108 -3.00 4.62 -0.38
C ILE A 108 -3.69 5.76 0.37
N LYS A 109 -3.72 6.98 -0.19
CA LYS A 109 -4.37 8.13 0.43
C LYS A 109 -5.85 7.91 0.76
N ARG A 110 -6.57 7.16 -0.07
CA ARG A 110 -8.01 6.89 0.12
C ARG A 110 -8.31 5.72 1.05
N THR A 111 -7.38 4.77 1.21
CA THR A 111 -7.74 3.45 1.76
C THR A 111 -6.79 2.93 2.84
N MET A 112 -5.65 3.58 3.08
CA MET A 112 -4.58 3.01 3.91
C MET A 112 -3.91 3.99 4.89
N THR A 113 -4.14 5.30 4.78
CA THR A 113 -3.57 6.29 5.73
C THR A 113 -4.02 6.04 7.16
N ALA A 114 -3.26 6.55 8.13
CA ALA A 114 -3.55 6.35 9.54
C ALA A 114 -4.93 6.90 9.93
N GLU A 115 -5.32 8.06 9.40
CA GLU A 115 -6.66 8.65 9.59
C GLU A 115 -7.76 7.70 9.07
N VAL A 116 -7.66 7.23 7.82
CA VAL A 116 -8.64 6.31 7.23
C VAL A 116 -8.77 5.01 8.03
N ARG A 117 -7.64 4.49 8.54
CA ARG A 117 -7.62 3.28 9.36
C ARG A 117 -8.16 3.49 10.78
N SER A 118 -7.99 4.70 11.34
CA SER A 118 -8.47 5.04 12.68
C SER A 118 -9.98 5.32 12.70
N MET A 119 -10.53 5.85 11.60
CA MET A 119 -11.97 6.13 11.47
C MET A 119 -12.85 4.87 11.34
N HIS A 120 -12.28 3.71 11.00
CA HIS A 120 -13.04 2.49 10.65
C HIS A 120 -12.71 1.25 11.49
N ILE A 121 -12.36 1.43 12.77
CA ILE A 121 -12.11 0.32 13.71
C ILE A 121 -13.33 -0.63 13.87
N TRP A 122 -14.54 -0.21 13.51
CA TRP A 122 -15.74 -1.05 13.57
C TRP A 122 -16.07 -1.87 12.30
N LEU A 123 -15.32 -1.71 11.20
CA LEU A 123 -15.62 -2.37 9.89
C LEU A 123 -14.53 -3.33 9.40
N VAL A 124 -13.56 -3.67 10.24
CA VAL A 124 -12.43 -4.57 9.89
C VAL A 124 -12.87 -6.04 9.65
N LEU A 125 -14.09 -6.41 10.06
CA LEU A 125 -14.55 -7.81 10.03
C LEU A 125 -14.85 -8.40 8.64
N VAL A 126 -15.03 -7.60 7.58
CA VAL A 126 -15.39 -8.17 6.25
C VAL A 126 -14.17 -8.44 5.36
N SER A 127 -13.09 -7.66 5.46
CA SER A 127 -11.91 -7.83 4.61
C SER A 127 -10.98 -8.99 5.04
N LEU A 128 -11.08 -9.45 6.29
CA LEU A 128 -10.33 -10.62 6.77
C LEU A 128 -10.85 -11.94 6.17
N GLN A 129 -12.13 -12.01 5.79
CA GLN A 129 -12.75 -13.25 5.30
C GLN A 129 -12.15 -13.73 3.96
N VAL A 130 -11.73 -12.82 3.08
CA VAL A 130 -11.12 -13.17 1.78
C VAL A 130 -9.63 -13.49 1.93
N CYS A 131 -8.94 -12.86 2.89
CA CYS A 131 -7.51 -13.09 3.11
C CYS A 131 -7.23 -14.46 3.74
N MET A 132 -8.10 -14.93 4.64
CA MET A 132 -7.97 -16.25 5.27
C MET A 132 -8.12 -17.44 4.30
N ILE A 133 -8.79 -17.25 3.15
CA ILE A 133 -8.96 -18.32 2.15
C ILE A 133 -7.62 -18.65 1.44
N ARG A 134 -6.66 -17.72 1.42
CA ARG A 134 -5.36 -17.93 0.75
C ARG A 134 -4.30 -18.54 1.66
N THR A 135 -4.36 -18.32 2.97
CA THR A 135 -3.45 -18.96 3.94
C THR A 135 -3.81 -20.42 4.22
N ALA A 136 -5.06 -20.83 4.04
CA ALA A 136 -5.49 -22.22 4.24
C ALA A 136 -5.12 -23.18 3.09
N LYS A 137 -4.55 -22.69 1.97
CA LYS A 137 -4.18 -23.53 0.81
C LYS A 137 -2.67 -23.80 0.68
N ASN A 138 -1.85 -23.21 1.55
CA ASN A 138 -0.39 -23.38 1.57
C ASN A 138 0.11 -23.82 2.96
N ALA A 139 -0.75 -24.45 3.77
CA ALA A 139 -0.39 -25.13 5.01
C ALA A 139 -0.43 -26.65 4.79
#